data_AF-A0A0A0JLH0-F1
#
_entry.id   AF-A0A0A0JLH0-F1
#
_cell.length_a   1.000
_cell.length_b   1.000
_cell.length_c   1.000
_cell.angle_alpha   90.00
_cell.angle_beta   90.00
_cell.angle_gamma   90.00
#
_symmetry.space_group_name_H-M   'P 1'
#
loop_
_entity.id
_entity.type
_entity.pdbx_description
1 polymer ?
#
loop_
_entity_poly.entity_id
_entity_poly.type
_entity_poly.pdbx_seq_one_letter_code
_entity_poly.pdbx_strand_id
1 'polypeptide(L)'
;MKVSKRLRRPLLALGGATAALFVAAPAAMAHHCFIPMYSLNAPASANWLVFSAEDGAALEAGYTAGCDEAVAAGYAALQKAGLPVGIKIFEHMTIGDPKETGRMNPNGANGKGLEYFGAGSELPGMMVMTWIKGADTVEC
;
A
#
# COMPACT_ATOMS: atom_id res chain seq x y z
N MET A 1 -61.14 -0.67 14.73
CA MET A 1 -60.33 -0.39 13.52
C MET A 1 -59.22 -1.44 13.41
N LYS A 2 -59.27 -2.32 12.40
CA LYS A 2 -58.23 -3.33 12.17
C LYS A 2 -57.27 -2.77 11.11
N VAL A 3 -56.10 -2.33 11.54
CA VAL A 3 -55.05 -1.79 10.65
C VAL A 3 -54.36 -2.96 9.92
N SER A 4 -54.23 -2.77 8.61
CA SER A 4 -53.83 -3.73 7.58
C SER A 4 -52.44 -4.36 7.78
N LYS A 5 -52.34 -5.64 7.40
CA LYS A 5 -51.19 -6.57 7.50
C LYS A 5 -50.13 -6.41 6.39
N ARG A 6 -50.00 -5.25 5.74
CA ARG A 6 -49.00 -5.04 4.66
C ARG A 6 -48.38 -3.66 4.81
N LEU A 7 -47.06 -3.59 4.65
CA LEU A 7 -46.18 -2.43 4.84
C LEU A 7 -45.91 -2.05 6.30
N ARG A 8 -44.94 -2.73 6.92
CA ARG A 8 -43.90 -2.10 7.77
C ARG A 8 -42.87 -3.16 8.14
N ARG A 9 -41.63 -2.92 7.71
CA ARG A 9 -40.36 -3.64 8.00
C ARG A 9 -40.00 -4.76 7.01
N PRO A 10 -39.19 -4.44 6.01
CA PRO A 10 -37.84 -4.98 5.94
C PRO A 10 -36.85 -3.82 5.95
N LEU A 11 -36.44 -3.40 7.15
CA LEU A 11 -35.39 -2.39 7.37
C LEU A 11 -34.44 -2.88 8.47
N LEU A 12 -34.17 -4.18 8.47
CA LEU A 12 -33.19 -4.85 9.32
C LEU A 12 -32.47 -5.90 8.48
N ALA A 13 -31.57 -5.44 7.61
CA ALA A 13 -30.50 -6.24 7.02
C ALA A 13 -29.30 -5.35 6.60
N LEU A 14 -29.14 -4.19 7.26
CA LEU A 14 -27.91 -3.40 7.20
C LEU A 14 -27.38 -3.28 8.62
N GLY A 15 -26.34 -4.04 8.94
CA GLY A 15 -25.67 -3.92 10.22
C GLY A 15 -25.00 -5.21 10.62
N GLY A 16 -23.71 -5.32 10.33
CA GLY A 16 -22.86 -6.32 10.98
C GLY A 16 -21.74 -6.89 10.12
N ALA A 17 -20.80 -6.06 9.69
CA ALA A 17 -19.39 -6.47 9.49
C ALA A 17 -18.48 -5.23 9.28
N THR A 18 -18.57 -4.23 10.17
CA THR A 18 -17.64 -3.09 10.19
C THR A 18 -17.09 -2.91 11.59
N ALA A 19 -16.16 -3.79 11.99
CA ALA A 19 -15.31 -3.59 13.16
C ALA A 19 -14.09 -4.54 13.12
N ALA A 20 -13.24 -4.38 12.11
CA ALA A 20 -11.86 -4.90 12.14
C ALA A 20 -10.87 -3.89 11.54
N LEU A 21 -11.22 -2.61 11.57
CA LEU A 21 -10.31 -1.51 11.29
C LEU A 21 -10.06 -0.84 12.65
N PHE A 22 -8.82 -0.43 12.93
CA PHE A 22 -8.35 0.18 14.18
C PHE A 22 -7.79 -0.75 15.26
N VAL A 23 -6.82 -1.60 14.92
CA VAL A 23 -5.50 -1.62 15.62
C VAL A 23 -4.42 -2.08 14.62
N ALA A 24 -4.15 -1.26 13.61
CA ALA A 24 -2.83 -1.27 12.99
C ALA A 24 -2.34 0.17 13.08
N ALA A 25 -1.55 0.46 14.12
CA ALA A 25 -0.56 1.51 14.03
C ALA A 25 0.20 1.31 12.69
N PRO A 26 0.58 2.37 11.96
CA PRO A 26 1.10 2.24 10.60
C PRO A 26 2.22 1.21 10.58
N ALA A 27 1.92 -0.02 10.13
CA ALA A 27 2.86 -1.13 10.24
C ALA A 27 4.15 -0.79 9.48
N ALA A 28 4.04 0.02 8.42
CA ALA A 28 5.15 0.57 7.66
C ALA A 28 6.15 1.39 8.53
N MET A 29 5.71 2.08 9.58
CA MET A 29 6.61 2.88 10.43
C MET A 29 7.50 2.05 11.35
N ALA A 30 7.19 0.76 11.55
CA ALA A 30 8.02 -0.13 12.34
C ALA A 30 9.07 -0.86 11.46
N HIS A 31 8.82 -0.96 10.15
CA HIS A 31 9.73 -1.59 9.19
C HIS A 31 10.57 -0.54 8.49
N HIS A 32 11.74 -0.29 9.06
CA HIS A 32 12.59 0.78 8.55
C HIS A 32 13.20 0.48 7.18
N CYS A 33 13.12 -0.77 6.68
CA CYS A 33 13.72 -1.17 5.40
C CYS A 33 12.69 -1.79 4.44
N PHE A 34 12.87 -1.53 3.15
CA PHE A 34 12.06 -2.12 2.09
C PHE A 34 12.89 -2.45 0.85
N ILE A 35 12.35 -3.28 -0.06
CA ILE A 35 12.93 -3.54 -1.37
C ILE A 35 11.95 -3.01 -2.44
N PRO A 36 12.35 -2.08 -3.32
CA PRO A 36 11.52 -1.64 -4.42
C PRO A 36 11.29 -2.78 -5.42
N MET A 37 10.05 -2.94 -5.86
CA MET A 37 9.65 -3.96 -6.82
C MET A 37 9.21 -3.34 -8.13
N TYR A 38 9.82 -3.76 -9.24
CA TYR A 38 9.42 -3.32 -10.59
C TYR A 38 8.50 -4.33 -11.29
N SER A 39 8.15 -5.41 -10.60
CA SER A 39 7.15 -6.40 -11.00
C SER A 39 6.57 -7.03 -9.74
N LEU A 40 5.25 -7.24 -9.71
CA LEU A 40 4.56 -7.94 -8.63
C LEU A 40 4.71 -9.47 -8.70
N ASN A 41 5.35 -9.99 -9.77
CA ASN A 41 5.55 -11.43 -9.98
C ASN A 41 6.74 -12.02 -9.21
N ALA A 42 7.25 -11.31 -8.20
CA ALA A 42 8.38 -11.80 -7.42
C ALA A 42 7.93 -12.96 -6.50
N PRO A 43 8.82 -13.94 -6.20
CA PRO A 43 8.47 -15.06 -5.34
C PRO A 43 7.85 -14.61 -4.01
N ALA A 44 6.74 -15.25 -3.64
CA ALA A 44 6.14 -15.08 -2.33
C ALA A 44 7.02 -15.76 -1.27
N SER A 45 7.14 -15.15 -0.10
CA SER A 45 7.84 -15.70 1.04
C SER A 45 7.08 -15.35 2.29
N ALA A 46 6.92 -16.30 3.22
CA ALA A 46 6.18 -16.09 4.45
C ALA A 46 6.71 -14.92 5.30
N ASN A 47 7.99 -14.57 5.15
CA ASN A 47 8.62 -13.51 5.96
C ASN A 47 8.58 -12.14 5.26
N TRP A 48 8.04 -12.05 4.04
CA TRP A 48 8.05 -10.85 3.22
C TRP A 48 6.64 -10.47 2.81
N LEU A 49 6.18 -9.33 3.30
CA LEU A 49 4.94 -8.70 2.89
C LEU A 49 5.19 -7.88 1.63
N VAL A 50 4.28 -7.96 0.67
CA VAL A 50 4.31 -7.16 -0.55
C VAL A 50 3.15 -6.17 -0.48
N PHE A 51 3.46 -4.89 -0.64
CA PHE A 51 2.48 -3.84 -0.84
C PHE A 51 2.63 -3.31 -2.25
N SER A 52 1.57 -3.35 -3.03
CA SER A 52 1.52 -2.70 -4.34
C SER A 52 1.44 -1.18 -4.19
N ALA A 53 1.64 -0.45 -5.29
CA ALA A 53 1.40 0.99 -5.32
C ALA A 53 -0.06 1.36 -5.01
N GLU A 54 -1.00 0.51 -5.42
CA GLU A 54 -2.43 0.64 -5.10
C GLU A 54 -2.69 0.45 -3.60
N ASP A 55 -2.11 -0.59 -2.99
CA ASP A 55 -2.19 -0.78 -1.53
C ASP A 55 -1.60 0.42 -0.79
N GLY A 56 -0.47 0.94 -1.26
CA GLY A 56 0.17 2.14 -0.73
C GLY A 56 -0.72 3.39 -0.86
N ALA A 57 -1.40 3.57 -2.00
CA ALA A 57 -2.33 4.68 -2.20
C ALA A 57 -3.53 4.61 -1.26
N ALA A 58 -4.07 3.41 -1.02
CA ALA A 58 -5.15 3.20 -0.07
C ALA A 58 -4.70 3.46 1.38
N LEU A 59 -3.52 2.97 1.76
CA LEU A 59 -3.00 3.06 3.13
C LEU A 59 -2.51 4.47 3.50
N GLU A 60 -1.76 5.12 2.61
CA GLU A 60 -1.09 6.40 2.91
C GLU A 60 -1.93 7.62 2.52
N ALA A 61 -2.72 7.52 1.45
CA ALA A 61 -3.49 8.64 0.90
C ALA A 61 -5.02 8.45 1.01
N GLY A 62 -5.50 7.29 1.48
CA GLY A 62 -6.94 6.98 1.50
C GLY A 62 -7.55 6.93 0.09
N TYR A 63 -6.74 6.72 -0.93
CA TYR A 63 -7.14 6.78 -2.33
C TYR A 63 -7.49 5.38 -2.85
N THR A 64 -8.58 5.27 -3.61
CA THR A 64 -8.97 4.04 -4.30
C THR A 64 -9.43 4.40 -5.70
N ALA A 65 -8.89 3.72 -6.72
CA ALA A 65 -9.30 3.92 -8.10
C ALA A 65 -10.75 3.47 -8.29
N GLY A 66 -11.52 4.21 -9.09
CA GLY A 66 -12.95 3.94 -9.31
C GLY A 66 -13.24 2.81 -10.30
N CYS A 67 -12.26 2.42 -11.11
CA CYS A 67 -12.38 1.41 -12.16
C CYS A 67 -11.02 0.79 -12.53
N ASP A 68 -11.04 -0.38 -13.17
CA ASP A 68 -9.84 -1.14 -13.54
C ASP A 68 -8.96 -0.37 -14.54
N GLU A 69 -9.56 0.47 -15.37
CA GLU A 69 -8.85 1.33 -16.32
C GLU A 69 -7.99 2.37 -15.59
N ALA A 70 -8.48 2.94 -14.50
CA ALA A 70 -7.72 3.87 -13.66
C ALA A 70 -6.57 3.14 -12.94
N VAL A 71 -6.79 1.90 -12.46
CA VAL A 71 -5.72 1.06 -11.90
C VAL A 71 -4.61 0.83 -12.93
N ALA A 72 -4.99 0.43 -14.16
CA ALA A 72 -4.04 0.20 -15.24
C ALA A 72 -3.27 1.48 -15.63
N ALA A 73 -3.94 2.63 -15.68
CA ALA A 73 -3.31 3.92 -15.94
C ALA A 73 -2.29 4.31 -14.85
N GLY A 74 -2.60 4.04 -13.59
CA GLY A 74 -1.67 4.22 -12.47
C GLY A 74 -0.37 3.41 -12.64
N TYR A 75 -0.48 2.11 -12.94
CA TYR A 75 0.69 1.26 -13.15
C TYR A 75 1.47 1.63 -14.43
N ALA A 76 0.78 2.05 -15.49
CA ALA A 76 1.44 2.55 -16.70
C ALA A 76 2.24 3.83 -16.42
N ALA A 77 1.74 4.73 -15.56
CA ALA A 77 2.45 5.93 -15.15
C ALA A 77 3.74 5.60 -14.38
N LEU A 78 3.70 4.62 -13.47
CA LEU A 78 4.89 4.14 -12.76
C LEU A 78 5.93 3.56 -13.69
N GLN A 79 5.50 2.70 -14.62
CA GLN A 79 6.40 2.12 -15.61
C GLN A 79 7.06 3.20 -16.47
N LYS A 80 6.28 4.18 -16.92
CA LYS A 80 6.78 5.33 -17.70
C LYS A 80 7.79 6.18 -16.90
N ALA A 81 7.56 6.33 -15.60
CA ALA A 81 8.46 7.07 -14.71
C ALA A 81 9.69 6.27 -14.26
N GLY A 82 9.76 4.97 -14.60
CA GLY A 82 10.83 4.09 -14.10
C GLY A 82 10.77 3.91 -12.58
N LEU A 83 9.58 4.00 -11.99
CA LEU A 83 9.33 3.82 -10.57
C LEU A 83 8.88 2.39 -10.25
N PRO A 84 9.10 1.92 -9.01
CA PRO A 84 8.59 0.62 -8.58
C PRO A 84 7.05 0.58 -8.64
N VAL A 85 6.51 -0.61 -8.83
CA VAL A 85 5.06 -0.94 -8.78
C VAL A 85 4.61 -1.46 -7.42
N GLY A 86 5.54 -1.61 -6.49
CA GLY A 86 5.29 -2.03 -5.12
C GLY A 86 6.58 -2.06 -4.30
N ILE A 87 6.46 -2.43 -3.03
CA ILE A 87 7.56 -2.60 -2.09
C ILE A 87 7.44 -3.95 -1.36
N LYS A 88 8.58 -4.60 -1.11
CA LYS A 88 8.65 -5.71 -0.15
C LYS A 88 9.12 -5.21 1.20
N ILE A 89 8.42 -5.62 2.24
CA ILE A 89 8.75 -5.32 3.63
C ILE A 89 8.96 -6.63 4.37
N PHE A 90 10.03 -6.72 5.15
CA PHE A 90 10.30 -7.90 5.97
C PHE A 90 9.50 -7.83 7.27
N GLU A 91 8.63 -8.81 7.49
CA GLU A 91 7.65 -8.85 8.59
C GLU A 91 8.30 -8.81 10.00
N HIS A 92 9.57 -9.17 10.11
CA HIS A 92 10.27 -9.24 11.39
C HIS A 92 11.21 -8.05 11.69
N MET A 93 10.96 -6.88 11.09
CA MET A 93 11.53 -5.56 11.49
C MET A 93 13.06 -5.43 11.54
N THR A 94 13.86 -6.30 10.93
CA THR A 94 15.31 -6.12 10.98
C THR A 94 16.03 -6.67 9.76
N ILE A 95 16.37 -5.78 8.83
CA ILE A 95 17.44 -6.05 7.87
C ILE A 95 18.34 -4.81 7.84
N GLY A 96 19.49 -4.86 8.52
CA GLY A 96 20.60 -3.94 8.19
C GLY A 96 20.93 -2.75 9.09
N ASP A 97 20.24 -2.52 10.21
CA ASP A 97 20.80 -2.05 11.52
C ASP A 97 19.63 -1.70 12.49
N PRO A 98 19.22 -2.62 13.38
CA PRO A 98 18.09 -2.42 14.30
C PRO A 98 18.39 -1.53 15.52
N LYS A 99 19.62 -1.04 15.70
CA LYS A 99 20.03 -0.47 17.00
C LYS A 99 20.83 0.83 16.95
N GLU A 100 21.04 1.44 15.78
CA GLU A 100 21.91 2.64 15.62
C GLU A 100 23.34 2.43 16.18
N THR A 101 23.83 1.18 16.21
CA THR A 101 25.13 0.83 16.83
C THR A 101 26.11 0.17 15.84
N GLY A 102 25.75 0.01 14.57
CA GLY A 102 26.55 -0.77 13.62
C GLY A 102 26.38 -0.39 12.15
N ARG A 103 27.17 -1.05 11.28
CA ARG A 103 27.30 -0.71 9.85
C ARG A 103 25.96 -0.78 9.11
N MET A 104 25.43 0.39 8.77
CA MET A 104 24.40 0.59 7.75
C MET A 104 24.78 -0.21 6.49
N ASN A 105 23.82 -0.98 5.95
CA ASN A 105 24.01 -1.73 4.71
C ASN A 105 24.49 -0.76 3.61
N PRO A 106 25.63 -1.01 2.92
CA PRO A 106 26.25 -0.07 1.98
C PRO A 106 25.37 0.36 0.78
N ASN A 107 24.19 -0.25 0.61
CA ASN A 107 23.22 0.05 -0.44
C ASN A 107 21.96 0.79 0.05
N GLY A 108 21.95 1.29 1.30
CA GLY A 108 20.76 1.75 2.03
C GLY A 108 19.94 2.93 1.48
N ALA A 109 20.32 3.56 0.35
CA ALA A 109 19.64 4.73 -0.21
C ALA A 109 20.08 5.10 -1.66
N ASN A 110 20.32 4.12 -2.54
CA ASN A 110 20.85 4.40 -3.90
C ASN A 110 19.97 3.88 -5.05
N GLY A 111 18.73 3.45 -4.76
CA GLY A 111 17.80 2.88 -5.72
C GLY A 111 18.15 1.45 -6.15
N LYS A 112 19.12 0.78 -5.51
CA LYS A 112 19.56 -0.58 -5.82
C LYS A 112 19.62 -1.44 -4.56
N GLY A 113 18.54 -2.17 -4.28
CA GLY A 113 18.49 -3.15 -3.21
C GLY A 113 17.64 -2.69 -2.02
N LEU A 114 18.15 -2.89 -0.80
CA LEU A 114 17.43 -2.59 0.43
C LEU A 114 17.48 -1.08 0.72
N GLU A 115 16.33 -0.43 0.63
CA GLU A 115 16.12 1.00 0.93
C GLU A 115 15.69 1.20 2.39
N TYR A 116 15.96 2.39 2.95
CA TYR A 116 15.66 2.72 4.34
C TYR A 116 14.74 3.97 4.46
N PHE A 117 13.55 3.81 5.05
CA PHE A 117 12.61 4.92 5.29
C PHE A 117 13.22 5.98 6.20
N GLY A 118 13.90 5.57 7.28
CA GLY A 118 14.51 6.48 8.26
C GLY A 118 15.74 7.27 7.74
N ALA A 119 16.22 6.98 6.52
CA ALA A 119 17.28 7.75 5.84
C ALA A 119 16.68 8.76 4.86
N GLY A 120 15.36 8.93 4.85
CA GLY A 120 14.66 9.87 3.98
C GLY A 120 14.46 9.37 2.56
N SER A 121 14.34 8.04 2.33
CA SER A 121 14.01 7.52 1.00
C SER A 121 12.62 8.03 0.57
N GLU A 122 12.60 8.90 -0.44
CA GLU A 122 11.37 9.45 -1.00
C GLU A 122 10.67 8.49 -1.98
N LEU A 123 11.32 7.37 -2.31
CA LEU A 123 10.88 6.44 -3.35
C LEU A 123 9.44 5.91 -3.14
N PRO A 124 9.02 5.52 -1.92
CA PRO A 124 7.65 5.05 -1.68
C PRO A 124 6.61 6.16 -1.87
N GLY A 125 6.91 7.38 -1.42
CA GLY A 125 6.04 8.54 -1.64
C GLY A 125 5.93 8.91 -3.12
N MET A 126 7.05 8.92 -3.84
CA MET A 126 7.06 9.15 -5.30
C MET A 126 6.26 8.08 -6.05
N MET A 127 6.39 6.81 -5.64
CA MET A 127 5.59 5.70 -6.18
C MET A 127 4.09 5.95 -5.98
N VAL A 128 3.64 6.12 -4.73
CA VAL A 128 2.22 6.33 -4.42
C VAL A 128 1.65 7.53 -5.18
N MET A 129 2.33 8.68 -5.14
CA MET A 129 1.82 9.89 -5.78
C MET A 129 1.83 9.81 -7.31
N THR A 130 2.79 9.10 -7.91
CA THR A 130 2.82 8.91 -9.37
C THR A 130 1.71 7.96 -9.82
N TRP A 131 1.44 6.91 -9.04
CA TRP A 131 0.34 5.99 -9.33
C TRP A 131 -1.01 6.70 -9.25
N ILE A 132 -1.27 7.48 -8.18
CA ILE A 132 -2.51 8.27 -8.02
C ILE A 132 -2.69 9.23 -9.19
N LYS A 133 -1.64 9.99 -9.55
CA LYS A 133 -1.70 10.92 -10.69
C LYS A 133 -1.99 10.21 -12.01
N GLY A 134 -1.49 9.00 -12.19
CA GLY A 134 -1.81 8.17 -13.37
C GLY A 134 -3.26 7.71 -13.37
N ALA A 135 -3.76 7.24 -12.23
CA ALA A 135 -5.14 6.80 -12.06
C ALA A 135 -6.14 7.95 -12.30
N ASP A 136 -5.86 9.14 -11.78
CA ASP A 136 -6.68 10.35 -11.95
C ASP A 136 -6.75 10.88 -13.40
N THR A 137 -5.99 10.30 -14.34
CA THR A 137 -6.13 10.63 -15.76
C THR A 137 -7.33 9.96 -16.43
N VAL A 138 -7.96 9.01 -15.74
CA VAL A 138 -9.10 8.23 -16.24
C VAL A 138 -10.35 8.62 -15.44
N GLU A 139 -11.41 8.99 -16.15
CA GLU A 139 -12.73 9.19 -15.54
C GLU A 139 -13.46 7.84 -15.43
N CYS A 140 -13.80 7.50 -14.18
CA CYS A 140 -14.75 6.47 -13.78
C CYS A 140 -16.00 7.19 -13.21
#